data_AF-A0AAU4EPS5-F1
#
_entry.id   AF-A0AAU4EPS5-F1
#
_cell.length_a   1.000
_cell.length_b   1.000
_cell.length_c   1.000
_cell.angle_alpha   90.00
_cell.angle_beta   90.00
_cell.angle_gamma   90.00
#
_symmetry.space_group_name_H-M   'P 1'
#
loop_
_entity.id
_entity.type
_entity.pdbx_description
1 polymer ?
#
loop_
_entity_poly.entity_id
_entity_poly.type
_entity_poly.pdbx_seq_one_letter_code
_entity_poly.pdbx_strand_id
1 'polypeptide(L)'
;MTTRETVQAYHRARFAGDVPAAAARLADAFTFESPLLSADADGHLAGLAGFLQVVSGVEMISELYGESEATLVYDVHTATPVGTQRTAEHFRLQDGRIESITLIFDATRWHPIMAAAAAR
;
A
#
# COMPACT_ATOMS: atom_id res chain seq x y z
N MET A 1 2.18 -1.80 20.81
CA MET A 1 2.75 -1.16 19.62
C MET A 1 1.85 0.02 19.31
N THR A 2 2.42 1.20 19.12
CA THR A 2 1.64 2.40 18.76
C THR A 2 1.21 2.34 17.29
N THR A 3 0.21 3.14 16.92
CA THR A 3 -0.21 3.30 15.51
C THR A 3 0.96 3.65 14.60
N ARG A 4 1.84 4.55 15.04
CA ARG A 4 3.06 4.91 14.32
C ARG A 4 3.97 3.71 14.09
N GLU A 5 4.27 2.95 15.13
CA GLU A 5 5.14 1.79 15.03
C GLU A 5 4.58 0.72 14.09
N THR A 6 3.28 0.41 14.20
CA THR A 6 2.62 -0.58 13.35
C THR A 6 2.64 -0.16 11.88
N VAL A 7 2.24 1.07 11.58
CA VAL A 7 2.15 1.60 10.20
C VAL A 7 3.53 1.72 9.56
N GLN A 8 4.53 2.26 10.27
CA GLN A 8 5.90 2.35 9.75
C GLN A 8 6.53 0.97 9.53
N ALA A 9 6.27 0.01 10.42
CA ALA A 9 6.75 -1.35 10.26
C ALA A 9 6.12 -2.03 9.04
N TYR A 10 4.81 -1.85 8.83
CA TYR A 10 4.11 -2.36 7.67
C TYR A 10 4.63 -1.72 6.37
N HIS A 11 4.71 -0.39 6.31
CA HIS A 11 5.18 0.33 5.12
C HIS A 11 6.60 -0.08 4.73
N ARG A 12 7.51 -0.19 5.70
CA ARG A 12 8.87 -0.66 5.46
C ARG A 12 8.90 -2.11 4.96
N ALA A 13 8.16 -3.01 5.60
CA ALA A 13 8.09 -4.40 5.19
C ALA A 13 7.54 -4.56 3.77
N ARG A 14 6.46 -3.83 3.45
CA ARG A 14 5.84 -3.76 2.13
C ARG A 14 6.85 -3.41 1.04
N PHE A 15 7.58 -2.30 1.20
CA PHE A 15 8.54 -1.85 0.19
C PHE A 15 9.88 -2.60 0.19
N ALA A 16 10.20 -3.32 1.27
CA ALA A 16 11.31 -4.27 1.30
C ALA A 16 10.96 -5.64 0.67
N GLY A 17 9.68 -5.90 0.35
CA GLY A 17 9.21 -7.21 -0.11
C GLY A 17 9.16 -8.28 0.99
N ASP A 18 9.22 -7.88 2.27
CA ASP A 18 9.09 -8.78 3.41
C ASP A 18 7.60 -9.05 3.70
N VAL A 19 7.02 -9.93 2.89
CA VAL A 19 5.61 -10.32 2.97
C VAL A 19 5.23 -10.86 4.35
N PRO A 20 6.01 -11.77 5.00
CA PRO A 20 5.70 -12.20 6.36
C PRO A 20 5.67 -11.06 7.39
N ALA A 21 6.63 -10.12 7.33
CA ALA A 21 6.63 -8.99 8.26
C ALA A 21 5.48 -8.01 8.01
N ALA A 22 5.08 -7.82 6.75
CA ALA A 22 3.91 -7.02 6.39
C ALA A 22 2.62 -7.68 6.89
N ALA A 23 2.43 -8.98 6.61
CA ALA A 23 1.28 -9.77 7.04
C ALA A 23 1.12 -9.74 8.58
N ALA A 24 2.22 -9.80 9.33
CA ALA A 24 2.21 -9.73 10.78
C ALA A 24 1.75 -8.38 11.36
N ARG A 25 1.49 -7.36 10.53
CA ARG A 25 0.88 -6.08 10.94
C ARG A 25 -0.61 -5.99 10.61
N LEU A 26 -1.16 -6.91 9.83
CA LEU A 26 -2.56 -6.91 9.43
C LEU A 26 -3.42 -7.60 10.50
N ALA A 27 -4.67 -7.16 10.61
CA ALA A 27 -5.72 -7.82 11.39
C ALA A 27 -6.35 -8.95 10.58
N ASP A 28 -7.02 -9.89 11.26
CA ASP A 28 -7.64 -11.05 10.59
C ASP A 28 -8.77 -10.62 9.63
N ALA A 29 -9.47 -9.51 9.93
CA ALA A 29 -10.53 -8.93 9.11
C ALA A 29 -10.03 -7.86 8.12
N PHE A 30 -8.74 -7.91 7.75
CA PHE A 30 -8.13 -6.86 6.94
C PHE A 30 -8.80 -6.68 5.56
N THR A 31 -8.97 -5.42 5.16
CA THR A 31 -9.44 -5.02 3.83
C THR A 31 -8.52 -4.00 3.17
N PHE A 32 -8.37 -4.11 1.86
CA PHE A 32 -7.61 -3.18 1.04
C PHE A 32 -8.49 -2.59 -0.07
N GLU A 33 -8.41 -1.27 -0.23
CA GLU A 33 -9.05 -0.55 -1.33
C GLU A 33 -8.06 0.38 -2.03
N SER A 34 -8.15 0.43 -3.36
CA SER A 34 -7.42 1.38 -4.20
C SER A 34 -8.27 1.77 -5.39
N PRO A 35 -7.90 2.83 -6.13
CA PRO A 35 -8.57 3.19 -7.38
C PRO A 35 -8.55 2.09 -8.46
N LEU A 36 -7.70 1.05 -8.34
CA LEU A 36 -7.55 0.00 -9.35
C LEU A 36 -8.24 -1.32 -8.96
N LEU A 37 -8.34 -1.63 -7.67
CA LEU A 37 -8.87 -2.88 -7.16
C LEU A 37 -9.20 -2.80 -5.67
N SER A 38 -9.97 -3.78 -5.20
CA SER A 38 -10.15 -4.12 -3.79
C SER A 38 -9.70 -5.56 -3.53
N ALA A 39 -9.19 -5.84 -2.33
CA ALA A 39 -8.72 -7.17 -1.95
C ALA A 39 -8.85 -7.43 -0.45
N ASP A 40 -8.86 -8.71 -0.08
CA ASP A 40 -8.59 -9.18 1.29
C ASP A 40 -7.07 -9.25 1.55
N ALA A 41 -6.67 -9.75 2.72
CA ALA A 41 -5.26 -9.86 3.10
C ALA A 41 -4.44 -10.70 2.10
N ASP A 42 -4.96 -11.86 1.70
CA ASP A 42 -4.23 -12.77 0.82
C ASP A 42 -4.06 -12.17 -0.57
N GLY A 43 -5.14 -11.61 -1.15
CA GLY A 43 -5.09 -10.95 -2.44
C GLY A 43 -4.16 -9.73 -2.45
N HIS A 44 -4.22 -8.92 -1.40
CA HIS A 44 -3.35 -7.75 -1.24
C HIS A 44 -1.87 -8.14 -1.13
N LEU A 45 -1.54 -9.12 -0.29
CA LEU A 45 -0.17 -9.59 -0.09
C LEU A 45 0.39 -10.30 -1.33
N ALA A 46 -0.44 -11.06 -2.06
CA ALA A 46 -0.06 -11.71 -3.32
C ALA A 46 0.33 -10.69 -4.41
N GLY A 47 -0.31 -9.51 -4.41
CA GLY A 47 -0.01 -8.42 -5.35
C GLY A 47 1.33 -7.72 -5.12
N LEU A 48 1.92 -7.84 -3.93
CA LEU A 48 3.12 -7.08 -3.56
C LEU A 48 4.33 -7.41 -4.43
N ALA A 49 4.55 -8.69 -4.74
CA ALA A 49 5.71 -9.10 -5.54
C ALA A 49 5.68 -8.49 -6.95
N GLY A 50 4.50 -8.49 -7.59
CA GLY A 50 4.30 -7.88 -8.91
C GLY A 50 4.42 -6.36 -8.87
N PHE A 51 3.86 -5.73 -7.84
CA PHE A 51 3.99 -4.29 -7.63
C PHE A 51 5.46 -3.87 -7.47
N LEU A 52 6.25 -4.60 -6.69
CA LEU A 52 7.67 -4.26 -6.48
C LEU A 52 8.53 -4.41 -7.74
N GLN A 53 8.11 -5.18 -8.76
CA GLN A 53 8.82 -5.24 -10.04
C GLN A 53 8.80 -3.91 -10.79
N VAL A 54 7.78 -3.08 -10.55
CA VAL A 54 7.65 -1.79 -11.25
C VAL A 54 8.11 -0.60 -10.39
N VAL A 55 8.29 -0.77 -9.09
CA VAL A 55 8.74 0.29 -8.17
C VAL A 55 10.25 0.47 -8.27
N SER A 56 10.69 1.71 -8.52
CA SER A 56 12.11 2.09 -8.52
C SER A 56 12.52 2.89 -7.29
N GLY A 57 11.56 3.37 -6.49
CA GLY A 57 11.82 4.07 -5.24
C GLY A 57 10.56 4.58 -4.57
N VAL A 58 10.69 5.00 -3.31
CA VAL A 58 9.63 5.64 -2.54
C VAL A 58 10.20 6.84 -1.81
N GLU A 59 9.50 7.96 -1.89
CA GLU A 59 9.82 9.20 -1.19
C GLU A 59 8.68 9.56 -0.24
N MET A 60 8.94 9.48 1.07
CA MET A 60 7.97 9.88 2.09
C MET A 60 7.88 11.41 2.17
N ILE A 61 6.67 11.96 2.09
CA ILE A 61 6.41 13.41 2.13
C ILE A 61 5.83 13.83 3.47
N SER A 62 4.88 13.06 4.00
CA SER A 62 4.21 13.38 5.26
C SER A 62 3.65 12.15 5.94
N GLU A 63 3.63 12.19 7.27
CA GLU A 63 3.04 11.17 8.11
C GLU A 63 2.21 11.85 9.21
N LEU A 64 0.91 11.52 9.28
CA LEU A 64 -0.01 11.99 10.30
C LEU A 64 -0.55 10.79 11.07
N TYR A 65 -0.57 10.90 12.40
CA TYR A 65 -0.89 9.79 13.29
C TYR A 65 -1.94 10.22 14.31
N GLY A 66 -3.03 9.46 14.37
CA GLY A 66 -4.00 9.45 15.46
C GLY A 66 -3.77 8.24 16.38
N GLU A 67 -4.70 8.03 17.31
CA GLU A 67 -4.64 6.91 18.25
C GLU A 67 -4.84 5.56 17.54
N SER A 68 -5.76 5.48 16.58
CA SER A 68 -6.13 4.25 15.85
C SER A 68 -6.19 4.44 14.32
N GLU A 69 -5.58 5.50 13.81
CA GLU A 69 -5.52 5.77 12.37
C GLU A 69 -4.24 6.50 11.98
N ALA A 70 -3.84 6.37 10.72
CA ALA A 70 -2.73 7.12 10.15
C ALA A 70 -3.02 7.54 8.72
N THR A 71 -2.39 8.61 8.28
CA THR A 71 -2.31 8.99 6.87
C THR A 71 -0.86 9.18 6.49
N LEU A 72 -0.42 8.46 5.46
CA LEU A 72 0.87 8.70 4.83
C LEU A 72 0.64 9.41 3.50
N VAL A 73 1.52 10.35 3.16
CA VAL A 73 1.62 10.93 1.82
C VAL A 73 3.01 10.66 1.31
N TYR A 74 3.12 9.96 0.18
CA TYR A 74 4.40 9.59 -0.40
C TYR A 74 4.32 9.49 -1.93
N ASP A 75 5.47 9.65 -2.57
CA ASP A 75 5.65 9.39 -3.98
C ASP A 75 6.19 7.97 -4.18
N VAL A 76 5.54 7.20 -5.05
CA VAL A 76 6.07 5.94 -5.58
C VAL A 76 6.64 6.22 -6.95
N HIS A 77 7.95 6.07 -7.10
CA HIS A 77 8.59 6.13 -8.40
C HIS A 77 8.48 4.77 -9.08
N THR A 78 8.06 4.77 -10.34
CA THR A 78 7.90 3.54 -11.12
C THR A 78 8.77 3.57 -12.37
N ALA A 79 9.30 2.40 -12.75
CA ALA A 79 9.97 2.19 -14.03
C ALA A 79 8.96 1.95 -15.17
N THR A 80 7.85 2.69 -15.17
CA THR A 80 6.76 2.59 -16.15
C THR A 80 6.41 3.97 -16.71
N PRO A 81 5.62 4.07 -17.79
CA PRO A 81 5.12 5.35 -18.30
C PRO A 81 4.26 6.17 -17.31
N VAL A 82 3.83 5.58 -16.19
CA VAL A 82 3.19 6.32 -15.08
C VAL A 82 4.16 7.35 -14.49
N GLY A 83 5.45 7.02 -14.42
CA GLY A 83 6.44 7.84 -13.74
C GLY A 83 6.23 7.80 -12.23
N THR A 84 5.96 8.97 -11.63
CA THR A 84 5.71 9.10 -10.19
C THR A 84 4.21 9.06 -9.89
N GLN A 85 3.82 8.17 -8.97
CA GLN A 85 2.50 8.15 -8.37
C GLN A 85 2.51 8.84 -7.00
N ARG A 86 1.87 10.01 -6.90
CA ARG A 86 1.55 10.62 -5.61
C ARG A 86 0.43 9.85 -4.94
N THR A 87 0.71 9.31 -3.76
CA THR A 87 -0.21 8.47 -3.01
C THR A 87 -0.51 9.09 -1.66
N ALA A 88 -1.79 9.17 -1.31
CA ALA A 88 -2.20 9.18 0.09
C ALA A 88 -2.67 7.77 0.48
N GLU A 89 -2.17 7.25 1.58
CA GLU A 89 -2.55 5.94 2.13
C GLU A 89 -3.12 6.17 3.53
N HIS A 90 -4.41 5.88 3.70
CA HIS A 90 -5.08 5.94 4.99
C HIS A 90 -5.14 4.54 5.60
N PHE A 91 -4.87 4.47 6.90
CA PHE A 91 -4.87 3.26 7.69
C PHE A 91 -5.88 3.38 8.82
N ARG A 92 -6.67 2.33 9.04
CA ARG A 92 -7.40 2.13 10.29
C ARG A 92 -6.82 0.95 11.04
N LEU A 93 -6.73 1.09 12.36
CA LEU A 93 -6.20 0.07 13.23
C LEU A 93 -7.24 -0.38 14.26
N GLN A 94 -7.24 -1.69 14.51
CA GLN A 94 -7.96 -2.33 15.60
C GLN A 94 -6.96 -3.17 16.40
N ASP A 95 -6.94 -3.01 17.72
CA ASP A 95 -6.06 -3.75 18.64
C ASP A 95 -4.57 -3.71 18.22
N GLY A 96 -4.12 -2.56 17.70
CA GLY A 96 -2.75 -2.33 17.27
C GLY A 96 -2.35 -2.99 15.95
N ARG A 97 -3.31 -3.59 15.22
CA ARG A 97 -3.15 -4.17 13.87
C ARG A 97 -3.94 -3.37 12.86
N ILE A 98 -3.50 -3.40 11.60
CA ILE A 98 -4.16 -2.69 10.50
C ILE A 98 -5.41 -3.47 10.08
N GLU A 99 -6.58 -2.88 10.28
CA GLU A 99 -7.88 -3.42 9.87
C GLU A 99 -8.22 -3.00 8.43
N SER A 100 -7.81 -1.81 8.01
CA SER A 100 -8.03 -1.40 6.61
C SER A 100 -6.93 -0.48 6.09
N ILE A 101 -6.74 -0.56 4.77
CA ILE A 101 -5.93 0.36 3.99
C ILE A 101 -6.77 0.91 2.83
N THR A 102 -6.76 2.23 2.67
CA THR A 102 -7.33 2.90 1.50
C THR A 102 -6.25 3.73 0.81
N LEU A 103 -5.96 3.40 -0.45
CA LEU A 103 -5.11 4.21 -1.32
C LEU A 103 -5.93 5.25 -2.08
N ILE A 104 -5.34 6.44 -2.21
CA ILE A 104 -5.87 7.55 -2.99
C ILE A 104 -4.74 8.05 -3.89
N PHE A 105 -4.93 7.91 -5.20
CA PHE A 105 -4.03 8.42 -6.23
C PHE A 105 -4.75 8.55 -7.58
N ASP A 106 -4.13 9.23 -8.54
CA ASP A 106 -4.63 9.31 -9.91
C ASP A 106 -4.32 8.01 -10.69
N ALA A 107 -5.35 7.19 -10.94
CA ALA A 107 -5.23 5.95 -11.69
C ALA A 107 -5.23 6.11 -13.22
N THR A 108 -5.41 7.31 -13.75
CA THR A 108 -5.61 7.55 -15.19
C THR A 108 -4.51 6.90 -16.04
N ARG A 109 -3.25 7.02 -15.62
CA ARG A 109 -2.08 6.46 -16.34
C ARG A 109 -1.88 4.96 -16.13
N TRP A 110 -2.53 4.36 -15.14
CA TRP A 110 -2.44 2.93 -14.85
C TRP A 110 -3.39 2.08 -15.68
N HIS A 111 -4.56 2.60 -16.04
CA HIS A 111 -5.56 1.86 -16.83
C HIS A 111 -5.00 1.16 -18.08
N PRO A 112 -4.20 1.81 -18.97
CA PRO A 112 -3.67 1.11 -20.15
C PRO A 112 -2.69 0.00 -19.79
N ILE A 113 -1.93 0.14 -18.71
CA ILE A 113 -1.00 -0.89 -18.22
C ILE A 113 -1.78 -2.08 -17.67
N MET A 114 -2.82 -1.82 -16.89
CA MET A 114 -3.68 -2.86 -16.31
C MET A 114 -4.43 -3.64 -17.38
N ALA A 115 -4.98 -2.94 -18.39
CA ALA A 115 -5.64 -3.59 -19.52
C ALA A 115 -4.68 -4.51 -20.30
N ALA A 116 -3.43 -4.08 -20.50
CA ALA A 116 -2.41 -4.90 -21.18
C ALA A 116 -1.97 -6.12 -20.36
N ALA A 117 -1.98 -6.02 -19.02
CA ALA A 117 -1.67 -7.14 -18.13
C ALA A 117 -2.80 -8.18 -18.09
N ALA A 118 -4.07 -7.75 -18.11
CA ALA A 118 -5.23 -8.64 -18.07
C ALA A 118 -5.48 -9.41 -19.40
N ALA A 119 -4.89 -8.96 -20.50
CA ALA A 119 -5.00 -9.60 -21.81
C ALA A 119 -3.97 -10.72 -22.06
N ARG A 120 -3.13 -11.03 -21.06
CA ARG A 120 -2.09 -12.07 -21.10
C ARG A 120 -2.55 -13.30 -20.34
#